data_AF-A0A662S4L4-F1
#
_entry.id   AF-A0A662S4L4-F1
#
_cell.length_a   1.000
_cell.length_b   1.000
_cell.length_c   1.000
_cell.angle_alpha   90.00
_cell.angle_beta   90.00
_cell.angle_gamma   90.00
#
_symmetry.space_group_name_H-M   'P 1'
#
loop_
_entity.id
_entity.type
_entity.pdbx_description
1 polymer ?
#
loop_
_entity_poly.entity_id
_entity_poly.type
_entity_poly.pdbx_seq_one_letter_code
_entity_poly.pdbx_strand_id
1 'polypeptide(L)'
;PIMAFAKFQIYTNNDVFMENMLRAADSLIRLAEEKSIRHYYVFEMGERSYALLLVWKATNITRYKGVARRWIRFLEEEAFDHEAGAWNTRIDGKGPQGMWDAVLPALPLLASNYIVLRELANRSFFWALENLSSFEPGAYTPSSPAGEISLSDEVYRDEVNAYPHFVAEFLILASILGREAEAREAAEWLLSMQAPDGGFYFRKRPDGSIEREEYVWDSFWVAFGLYTYLQMRMPEELGSLISLMTSEVQTAEFSGVDTTLCRYYLSMAQECLNLGKYLKALDYIQMANNTLASSRKTLETINEVESMISQAKMSGANVTEAENKLSQALEHYRSGDYEKGLELALEAEKIANLSLMEIKSEANRILNETRSLIDERAATGMNVTEAEILLEEAFRLFSQGNYSGAIEVAKMAQESAMAVSSAGEGNKMIVTIGGIIGVAALSTLGVLVFRRREARKRELEMRDFMEKFEELLDKYVVLTEWEEAEEV
;
A
#
# COMPACT_ATOMS: atom_id res chain seq x y z
N PRO A 1 16.56 1.83 28.71
CA PRO A 1 15.27 1.90 29.46
C PRO A 1 14.52 3.24 29.37
N ILE A 2 15.12 4.39 29.72
CA ILE A 2 14.40 5.70 29.76
C ILE A 2 13.69 6.01 28.44
N MET A 3 14.42 5.92 27.31
CA MET A 3 13.86 6.21 25.99
C MET A 3 12.74 5.26 25.60
N ALA A 4 12.86 3.96 25.93
CA ALA A 4 11.85 2.95 25.65
C ALA A 4 10.55 3.23 26.43
N PHE A 5 10.65 3.46 27.75
CA PHE A 5 9.49 3.78 28.59
C PHE A 5 8.83 5.10 28.18
N ALA A 6 9.63 6.12 27.84
CA ALA A 6 9.10 7.39 27.37
C ALA A 6 8.35 7.25 26.03
N LYS A 7 8.94 6.53 25.06
CA LYS A 7 8.28 6.25 23.77
C LYS A 7 7.01 5.42 23.98
N PHE A 8 7.05 4.38 24.82
CA PHE A 8 5.87 3.59 25.16
C PHE A 8 4.73 4.47 25.69
N GLN A 9 4.99 5.33 26.68
CA GLN A 9 4.01 6.28 27.19
C GLN A 9 3.47 7.21 26.08
N ILE A 10 4.35 7.77 25.26
CA ILE A 10 3.97 8.72 24.20
C ILE A 10 3.04 8.05 23.17
N TYR A 11 3.33 6.82 22.78
CA TYR A 11 2.59 6.13 21.72
C TYR A 11 1.33 5.41 22.22
N THR A 12 1.34 4.89 23.43
CA THR A 12 0.22 4.08 23.98
C THR A 12 -0.65 4.85 24.95
N ASN A 13 -0.19 5.99 25.45
CA ASN A 13 -0.78 6.73 26.56
C ASN A 13 -0.94 5.87 27.84
N ASN A 14 -0.14 4.81 27.99
CA ASN A 14 -0.15 3.90 29.14
C ASN A 14 1.03 4.19 30.07
N ASP A 15 0.71 4.39 31.36
CA ASP A 15 1.61 4.86 32.41
C ASP A 15 2.24 3.76 33.28
N VAL A 16 2.12 2.49 32.87
CA VAL A 16 2.68 1.34 33.61
C VAL A 16 4.18 1.48 33.93
N PHE A 17 4.96 2.15 33.07
CA PHE A 17 6.40 2.37 33.28
C PHE A 17 6.75 3.79 33.76
N MET A 18 5.76 4.63 34.08
CA MET A 18 5.97 6.04 34.42
C MET A 18 6.92 6.22 35.61
N GLU A 19 6.69 5.50 36.70
CA GLU A 19 7.53 5.60 37.89
C GLU A 19 8.97 5.13 37.63
N ASN A 20 9.13 4.01 36.90
CA ASN A 20 10.43 3.47 36.52
C ASN A 20 11.22 4.45 35.64
N MET A 21 10.55 5.07 34.68
CA MET A 21 11.12 6.10 33.81
C MET A 21 11.62 7.30 34.62
N LEU A 22 10.80 7.84 35.54
CA LEU A 22 11.16 9.01 36.35
C LEU A 22 12.34 8.72 37.29
N ARG A 23 12.34 7.56 37.96
CA ARG A 23 13.46 7.13 38.83
C ARG A 23 14.76 6.97 38.05
N ALA A 24 14.70 6.39 36.85
CA ALA A 24 15.85 6.25 35.97
C ALA A 24 16.36 7.62 35.48
N ALA A 25 15.46 8.53 35.11
CA ALA A 25 15.81 9.89 34.68
C ALA A 25 16.46 10.71 35.81
N ASP A 26 15.92 10.64 37.03
CA ASP A 26 16.52 11.31 38.18
C ASP A 26 17.90 10.74 38.54
N SER A 27 18.06 9.42 38.44
CA SER A 27 19.36 8.76 38.65
C SER A 27 20.38 9.16 37.58
N LEU A 28 19.95 9.29 36.32
CA LEU A 28 20.79 9.78 35.23
C LEU A 28 21.30 11.21 35.51
N ILE A 29 20.42 12.11 35.93
CA ILE A 29 20.79 13.50 36.27
C ILE A 29 21.79 13.52 37.42
N ARG A 30 21.50 12.78 38.51
CA ARG A 30 22.39 12.72 39.68
C ARG A 30 23.78 12.21 39.29
N LEU A 31 23.87 11.12 38.54
CA LEU A 31 25.16 10.55 38.11
C LEU A 31 25.94 11.50 37.20
N ALA A 32 25.26 12.23 36.31
CA ALA A 32 25.89 13.21 35.45
C ALA A 32 26.43 14.42 36.25
N GLU A 33 25.72 14.86 37.29
CA GLU A 33 26.12 15.99 38.14
C GLU A 33 27.20 15.60 39.17
N GLU A 34 27.15 14.40 39.77
CA GLU A 34 28.11 13.91 40.78
C GLU A 34 29.49 13.57 40.20
N LYS A 35 29.57 12.99 39.00
CA LYS A 35 30.85 12.59 38.37
C LYS A 35 31.64 13.77 37.77
N SER A 36 31.21 15.00 38.02
CA SER A 36 31.89 16.24 37.66
C SER A 36 32.43 16.30 36.21
N ILE A 37 31.77 15.79 35.16
CA ILE A 37 32.16 16.04 33.75
C ILE A 37 33.63 15.61 33.38
N ARG A 38 34.44 15.09 34.31
CA ARG A 38 35.90 15.19 34.21
C ARG A 38 36.52 14.26 33.17
N HIS A 39 35.77 13.28 32.63
CA HIS A 39 36.27 12.34 31.60
C HIS A 39 35.18 11.75 30.68
N TYR A 40 34.09 12.47 30.39
CA TYR A 40 32.96 11.90 29.64
C TYR A 40 33.05 12.17 28.13
N TYR A 41 32.57 11.21 27.33
CA TYR A 41 32.43 11.37 25.89
C TYR A 41 31.29 12.37 25.59
N VAL A 42 31.50 13.24 24.60
CA VAL A 42 30.53 14.30 24.27
C VAL A 42 29.24 13.71 23.70
N PHE A 43 29.33 12.64 22.90
CA PHE A 43 28.17 12.00 22.29
C PHE A 43 27.12 11.52 23.31
N GLU A 44 27.55 11.03 24.48
CA GLU A 44 26.64 10.59 25.54
C GLU A 44 25.79 11.75 26.07
N MET A 45 26.29 12.99 26.02
CA MET A 45 25.53 14.17 26.42
C MET A 45 24.36 14.43 25.45
N GLY A 46 24.54 14.14 24.16
CA GLY A 46 23.48 14.20 23.15
C GLY A 46 22.37 13.19 23.42
N GLU A 47 22.74 11.92 23.62
CA GLU A 47 21.81 10.83 23.93
C GLU A 47 21.02 11.10 25.21
N ARG A 48 21.70 11.54 26.27
CA ARG A 48 21.08 11.86 27.56
C ARG A 48 20.13 13.04 27.46
N SER A 49 20.50 14.07 26.70
CA SER A 49 19.64 15.22 26.43
C SER A 49 18.38 14.79 25.68
N TYR A 50 18.51 13.94 24.66
CA TYR A 50 17.39 13.36 23.93
C TYR A 50 16.47 12.55 24.86
N ALA A 51 17.03 11.67 25.69
CA ALA A 51 16.27 10.88 26.66
C ALA A 51 15.46 11.77 27.62
N LEU A 52 16.05 12.84 28.18
CA LEU A 52 15.34 13.76 29.05
C LEU A 52 14.25 14.57 28.33
N LEU A 53 14.44 14.90 27.05
CA LEU A 53 13.39 15.53 26.25
C LEU A 53 12.21 14.59 25.99
N LEU A 54 12.47 13.30 25.80
CA LEU A 54 11.41 12.29 25.71
C LEU A 54 10.65 12.15 27.04
N VAL A 55 11.34 12.14 28.18
CA VAL A 55 10.68 12.14 29.50
C VAL A 55 9.81 13.39 29.66
N TRP A 56 10.31 14.57 29.27
CA TRP A 56 9.49 15.79 29.29
C TRP A 56 8.25 15.66 28.38
N LYS A 57 8.37 15.12 27.16
CA LYS A 57 7.21 14.90 26.28
C LYS A 57 6.20 13.92 26.87
N ALA A 58 6.68 12.85 27.49
CA ALA A 58 5.85 11.81 28.08
C ALA A 58 5.09 12.29 29.33
N THR A 59 5.64 13.24 30.08
CA THR A 59 5.15 13.61 31.43
C THR A 59 4.72 15.06 31.59
N ASN A 60 5.12 15.93 30.65
CA ASN A 60 5.05 17.38 30.74
C ASN A 60 5.82 18.00 31.94
N ILE A 61 6.70 17.26 32.61
CA ILE A 61 7.50 17.77 33.73
C ILE A 61 8.66 18.62 33.20
N THR A 62 8.60 19.93 33.42
CA THR A 62 9.50 20.92 32.82
C THR A 62 10.96 20.84 33.33
N ARG A 63 11.20 20.26 34.51
CA ARG A 63 12.54 20.06 35.06
C ARG A 63 13.46 19.31 34.09
N TYR A 64 12.97 18.22 33.48
CA TYR A 64 13.76 17.40 32.55
C TYR A 64 14.15 18.18 31.30
N LYS A 65 13.22 18.97 30.74
CA LYS A 65 13.52 19.91 29.65
C LYS A 65 14.56 20.95 30.06
N GLY A 66 14.46 21.48 31.28
CA GLY A 66 15.41 22.46 31.81
C GLY A 66 16.84 21.91 31.91
N VAL A 67 17.00 20.66 32.34
CA VAL A 67 18.31 19.99 32.41
C VAL A 67 18.84 19.70 31.00
N ALA A 68 18.02 19.10 30.12
CA ALA A 68 18.40 18.84 28.74
C ALA A 68 18.87 20.11 28.02
N ARG A 69 18.20 21.24 28.22
CA ARG A 69 18.61 22.53 27.65
C ARG A 69 19.98 22.99 28.10
N ARG A 70 20.38 22.75 29.36
CA ARG A 70 21.72 23.10 29.84
C ARG A 70 22.79 22.24 29.17
N TRP A 71 22.52 20.95 29.01
CA TRP A 71 23.42 20.02 28.34
C TRP A 71 23.54 20.28 26.84
N ILE A 72 22.44 20.62 26.16
CA ILE A 72 22.45 21.07 24.77
C ILE A 72 23.28 22.35 24.61
N ARG A 73 23.13 23.30 25.53
CA ARG A 73 23.94 24.52 25.51
C ARG A 73 25.44 24.23 25.61
N PHE A 74 25.83 23.28 26.45
CA PHE A 74 27.21 22.82 26.52
C PHE A 74 27.68 22.19 25.19
N LEU A 75 26.83 21.38 24.54
CA LEU A 75 27.12 20.85 23.20
C LEU A 75 27.32 21.96 22.16
N GLU A 76 26.54 23.04 22.26
CA GLU A 76 26.59 24.17 21.33
C GLU A 76 27.78 25.10 21.56
N GLU A 77 28.13 25.39 22.81
CA GLU A 77 29.07 26.45 23.18
C GLU A 77 30.48 25.93 23.50
N GLU A 78 30.62 24.71 24.02
CA GLU A 78 31.89 24.23 24.59
C GLU A 78 32.42 22.95 23.93
N ALA A 79 31.54 22.08 23.45
CA ALA A 79 31.95 20.75 23.00
C ALA A 79 32.19 20.63 21.49
N PHE A 80 31.67 21.57 20.68
CA PHE A 80 31.84 21.54 19.23
C PHE A 80 33.23 22.03 18.81
N ASP A 81 33.94 21.24 18.01
CA ASP A 81 35.17 21.69 17.37
C ASP A 81 34.82 22.46 16.10
N HIS A 82 34.90 23.79 16.18
CA HIS A 82 34.58 24.65 15.05
C HIS A 82 35.63 24.61 13.93
N GLU A 83 36.84 24.11 14.17
CA GLU A 83 37.83 23.95 13.12
C GLU A 83 37.62 22.62 12.39
N ALA A 84 37.43 21.53 13.13
CA ALA A 84 37.13 20.23 12.53
C ALA A 84 35.74 20.20 11.88
N GLY A 85 34.75 20.90 12.46
CA GLY A 85 33.38 20.87 11.97
C GLY A 85 32.53 19.71 12.51
N ALA A 86 32.99 19.03 13.56
CA ALA A 86 32.25 18.01 14.30
C ALA A 86 32.41 18.22 15.82
N TRP A 87 31.70 17.45 16.65
CA TRP A 87 31.91 17.52 18.10
C TRP A 87 33.21 16.84 18.50
N ASN A 88 33.83 17.32 19.58
CA ASN A 88 34.98 16.64 20.16
C ASN A 88 34.55 15.29 20.74
N THR A 89 35.35 14.24 20.57
CA THR A 89 35.08 12.93 21.19
C THR A 89 35.00 13.02 22.71
N ARG A 90 35.92 13.77 23.29
CA ARG A 90 36.01 14.01 24.73
C ARG A 90 36.02 15.50 25.00
N ILE A 91 35.58 15.86 26.20
CA ILE A 91 35.49 17.26 26.64
C ILE A 91 36.86 17.95 26.72
N ASP A 92 37.94 17.19 26.90
CA ASP A 92 39.30 17.71 26.86
C ASP A 92 39.86 17.90 25.43
N GLY A 93 39.01 17.72 24.40
CA GLY A 93 39.38 17.83 22.99
C GLY A 93 40.21 16.67 22.45
N LYS A 94 40.35 15.57 23.22
CA LYS A 94 41.16 14.41 22.83
C LYS A 94 40.30 13.27 22.29
N GLY A 95 40.90 12.44 21.44
CA GLY A 95 40.29 11.20 20.94
C GLY A 95 40.09 11.21 19.42
N PRO A 96 39.86 10.04 18.82
CA PRO A 96 39.61 9.93 17.39
C PRO A 96 38.20 10.43 17.07
N GLN A 97 38.07 11.32 16.09
CA GLN A 97 36.77 11.76 15.59
C GLN A 97 36.13 10.68 14.72
N GLY A 98 34.88 10.35 15.02
CA GLY A 98 34.11 9.32 14.32
C GLY A 98 32.64 9.69 14.08
N MET A 99 31.85 8.73 13.60
CA MET A 99 30.43 8.98 13.26
C MET A 99 29.60 9.44 14.46
N TRP A 100 29.87 8.87 15.65
CA TRP A 100 29.19 9.24 16.89
C TRP A 100 29.38 10.72 17.23
N ASP A 101 30.53 11.28 16.89
CA ASP A 101 30.88 12.69 17.10
C ASP A 101 30.16 13.62 16.12
N ALA A 102 29.66 13.10 15.00
CA ALA A 102 28.87 13.86 14.05
C ALA A 102 27.37 13.80 14.34
N VAL A 103 26.88 12.66 14.83
CA VAL A 103 25.45 12.33 14.87
C VAL A 103 24.86 12.47 16.26
N LEU A 104 25.45 11.81 17.26
CA LEU A 104 24.79 11.60 18.55
C LEU A 104 24.52 12.90 19.34
N PRO A 105 25.41 13.91 19.31
CA PRO A 105 25.10 15.25 19.84
C PRO A 105 23.85 15.90 19.24
N ALA A 106 23.46 15.53 18.01
CA ALA A 106 22.32 16.09 17.30
C ALA A 106 20.98 15.37 17.61
N LEU A 107 20.97 14.24 18.31
CA LEU A 107 19.74 13.50 18.67
C LEU A 107 18.64 14.34 19.35
N PRO A 108 18.93 15.37 20.18
CA PRO A 108 17.88 16.24 20.73
C PRO A 108 16.97 16.87 19.69
N LEU A 109 17.43 17.03 18.44
CA LEU A 109 16.65 17.55 17.31
C LEU A 109 15.47 16.65 16.93
N LEU A 110 15.51 15.36 17.26
CA LEU A 110 14.38 14.44 17.10
C LEU A 110 13.20 14.80 18.01
N ALA A 111 13.47 15.45 19.15
CA ALA A 111 12.44 15.78 20.14
C ALA A 111 12.03 17.26 20.09
N SER A 112 12.94 18.16 19.75
CA SER A 112 12.65 19.60 19.75
C SER A 112 13.57 20.35 18.79
N ASN A 113 13.05 21.44 18.22
CA ASN A 113 13.85 22.26 17.31
C ASN A 113 14.78 23.18 18.11
N TYR A 114 16.08 23.02 17.90
CA TYR A 114 17.15 23.86 18.45
C TYR A 114 17.94 24.43 17.27
N ILE A 115 17.79 25.74 17.02
CA ILE A 115 18.31 26.37 15.80
C ILE A 115 19.84 26.25 15.73
N VAL A 116 20.54 26.58 16.82
CA VAL A 116 22.01 26.53 16.87
C VAL A 116 22.49 25.08 16.75
N LEU A 117 21.95 24.16 17.55
CA LEU A 117 22.26 22.74 17.41
C LEU A 117 22.04 22.20 15.98
N ARG A 118 20.97 22.63 15.29
CA ARG A 118 20.69 22.25 13.89
C ARG A 118 21.73 22.81 12.91
N GLU A 119 22.24 24.01 13.15
CA GLU A 119 23.32 24.60 12.35
C GLU A 119 24.62 23.80 12.53
N LEU A 120 24.97 23.46 13.77
CA LEU A 120 26.13 22.63 14.08
C LEU A 120 26.00 21.21 13.51
N ALA A 121 24.80 20.63 13.59
CA ALA A 121 24.50 19.32 12.98
C ALA A 121 24.65 19.34 11.45
N ASN A 122 24.33 20.45 10.78
CA ASN A 122 24.60 20.59 9.34
C ASN A 122 26.10 20.61 9.04
N ARG A 123 26.90 21.25 9.89
CA ARG A 123 28.36 21.26 9.73
C ARG A 123 28.94 19.86 9.94
N SER A 124 28.49 19.16 10.98
CA SER A 124 28.94 17.80 11.26
C SER A 124 28.52 16.80 10.19
N PHE A 125 27.36 17.00 9.55
CA PHE A 125 26.93 16.21 8.41
C PHE A 125 27.93 16.30 7.24
N PHE A 126 28.35 17.50 6.85
CA PHE A 126 29.33 17.66 5.77
C PHE A 126 30.71 17.12 6.16
N TRP A 127 31.11 17.32 7.42
CA TRP A 127 32.33 16.72 7.93
C TRP A 127 32.30 15.18 7.84
N ALA A 128 31.21 14.54 8.27
CA ALA A 128 31.06 13.09 8.21
C ALA A 128 31.07 12.58 6.76
N LEU A 129 30.38 13.29 5.86
CA LEU A 129 30.39 12.96 4.43
C LEU A 129 31.80 13.05 3.83
N GLU A 130 32.59 14.05 4.20
CA GLU A 130 33.95 14.22 3.69
C GLU A 130 34.94 13.21 4.29
N ASN A 131 34.80 12.88 5.58
CA ASN A 131 35.85 12.16 6.32
C ASN A 131 35.55 10.68 6.57
N LEU A 132 34.27 10.28 6.54
CA LEU A 132 33.83 8.94 6.94
C LEU A 132 33.16 8.15 5.81
N SER A 133 32.91 8.77 4.65
CA SER A 133 32.39 8.03 3.50
C SER A 133 33.35 6.94 3.06
N SER A 134 32.80 5.76 2.77
CA SER A 134 33.58 4.58 2.41
C SER A 134 33.58 4.31 0.90
N PHE A 135 33.94 3.10 0.51
CA PHE A 135 34.20 2.67 -0.87
C PHE A 135 32.96 2.59 -1.78
N GLU A 136 31.75 2.72 -1.25
CA GLU A 136 30.50 2.72 -2.02
C GLU A 136 29.47 3.71 -1.42
N PRO A 137 28.48 4.16 -2.22
CA PRO A 137 27.44 5.10 -1.74
C PRO A 137 26.68 4.55 -0.52
N GLY A 138 26.43 5.42 0.46
CA GLY A 138 25.74 5.05 1.70
C GLY A 138 26.57 4.26 2.71
N ALA A 139 27.82 3.90 2.42
CA ALA A 139 28.70 3.18 3.33
C ALA A 139 29.60 4.14 4.14
N TYR A 140 29.78 3.88 5.43
CA TYR A 140 30.58 4.73 6.32
C TYR A 140 31.54 3.94 7.21
N THR A 141 32.73 4.49 7.43
CA THR A 141 33.78 3.96 8.33
C THR A 141 33.70 4.61 9.73
N PRO A 142 34.23 3.94 10.78
CA PRO A 142 34.22 4.43 12.16
C PRO A 142 34.93 5.76 12.39
N SER A 143 36.07 5.97 11.75
CA SER A 143 36.98 7.08 12.04
C SER A 143 37.63 7.65 10.78
N SER A 144 38.06 8.91 10.87
CA SER A 144 38.83 9.57 9.81
C SER A 144 40.20 8.90 9.61
N PRO A 145 40.73 8.79 8.36
CA PRO A 145 42.07 8.27 8.03
C PRO A 145 43.28 8.94 8.69
N ALA A 146 43.07 9.92 9.55
CA ALA A 146 44.09 10.78 10.15
C ALA A 146 44.01 10.76 11.69
N GLY A 147 43.97 9.58 12.31
CA GLY A 147 43.78 9.48 13.76
C GLY A 147 45.06 9.39 14.62
N GLU A 148 45.25 10.34 15.55
CA GLU A 148 45.89 10.01 16.83
C GLU A 148 44.94 9.09 17.64
N ILE A 149 45.48 8.00 18.17
CA ILE A 149 44.72 6.88 18.74
C ILE A 149 44.45 7.12 20.24
N SER A 150 43.18 7.05 20.68
CA SER A 150 42.85 7.05 22.12
C SER A 150 41.88 5.95 22.58
N LEU A 151 41.06 5.38 21.69
CA LEU A 151 40.14 4.29 22.02
C LEU A 151 40.86 2.94 21.93
N SER A 152 40.66 2.05 22.91
CA SER A 152 41.34 0.74 22.97
C SER A 152 40.74 -0.33 22.06
N ASP A 153 39.50 -0.14 21.62
CA ASP A 153 38.79 -1.11 20.77
C ASP A 153 39.32 -1.08 19.33
N GLU A 154 39.47 -2.24 18.71
CA GLU A 154 39.96 -2.38 17.34
C GLU A 154 38.92 -1.90 16.32
N VAL A 155 37.62 -2.04 16.63
CA VAL A 155 36.54 -1.61 15.73
C VAL A 155 36.58 -0.09 15.49
N TYR A 156 36.84 0.70 16.53
CA TYR A 156 36.90 2.18 16.45
C TYR A 156 38.18 2.72 15.80
N ARG A 157 39.04 1.83 15.29
CA ARG A 157 40.26 2.16 14.54
C ARG A 157 40.21 1.66 13.10
N ASP A 158 39.11 1.03 12.71
CA ASP A 158 38.97 0.40 11.39
C ASP A 158 38.57 1.42 10.33
N GLU A 159 39.54 2.06 9.71
CA GLU A 159 39.29 3.05 8.66
C GLU A 159 38.95 2.42 7.29
N VAL A 160 38.75 1.10 7.23
CA VAL A 160 38.66 0.34 5.98
C VAL A 160 37.27 -0.24 5.75
N ASN A 161 36.67 -0.86 6.76
CA ASN A 161 35.39 -1.54 6.63
C ASN A 161 34.20 -0.62 6.96
N ALA A 162 33.08 -0.89 6.31
CA ALA A 162 31.82 -0.18 6.57
C ALA A 162 30.94 -0.96 7.54
N TYR A 163 30.35 -0.26 8.52
CA TYR A 163 29.55 -0.87 9.59
C TYR A 163 28.11 -0.34 9.59
N PRO A 164 27.10 -1.21 9.75
CA PRO A 164 25.71 -0.78 9.79
C PRO A 164 25.39 0.20 10.90
N HIS A 165 25.96 0.10 12.09
CA HIS A 165 25.64 1.05 13.15
C HIS A 165 26.04 2.49 12.78
N PHE A 166 27.23 2.71 12.18
CA PHE A 166 27.63 4.05 11.73
C PHE A 166 26.77 4.54 10.57
N VAL A 167 26.42 3.66 9.64
CA VAL A 167 25.53 4.02 8.54
C VAL A 167 24.15 4.40 9.06
N ALA A 168 23.65 3.71 10.09
CA ALA A 168 22.38 4.00 10.72
C ALA A 168 22.40 5.30 11.54
N GLU A 169 23.49 5.59 12.24
CA GLU A 169 23.72 6.89 12.88
C GLU A 169 23.69 8.00 11.83
N PHE A 170 24.43 7.85 10.72
CA PHE A 170 24.41 8.82 9.63
C PHE A 170 23.00 9.00 9.05
N LEU A 171 22.26 7.92 8.85
CA LEU A 171 20.88 7.94 8.39
C LEU A 171 19.98 8.80 9.30
N ILE A 172 20.15 8.70 10.62
CA ILE A 172 19.42 9.53 11.59
C ILE A 172 19.73 11.01 11.34
N LEU A 173 21.00 11.38 11.22
CA LEU A 173 21.41 12.76 11.00
C LEU A 173 20.91 13.30 9.65
N ALA A 174 21.08 12.53 8.58
CA ALA A 174 20.60 12.86 7.25
C ALA A 174 19.08 13.10 7.25
N SER A 175 18.33 12.24 7.94
CA SER A 175 16.88 12.36 8.10
C SER A 175 16.50 13.64 8.86
N ILE A 176 17.13 13.90 10.02
CA ILE A 176 16.88 15.11 10.84
C ILE A 176 17.07 16.40 10.02
N LEU A 177 18.02 16.39 9.10
CA LEU A 177 18.41 17.54 8.29
C LEU A 177 17.67 17.63 6.94
N GLY A 178 16.87 16.63 6.57
CA GLY A 178 16.16 16.58 5.28
C GLY A 178 17.10 16.36 4.09
N ARG A 179 18.13 15.52 4.26
CA ARG A 179 19.13 15.15 3.24
C ARG A 179 18.66 13.89 2.51
N GLU A 180 17.64 14.03 1.68
CA GLU A 180 16.89 12.89 1.11
C GLU A 180 17.74 11.93 0.28
N ALA A 181 18.72 12.43 -0.48
CA ALA A 181 19.57 11.59 -1.32
C ALA A 181 20.48 10.71 -0.45
N GLU A 182 21.20 11.34 0.48
CA GLU A 182 22.15 10.67 1.35
C GLU A 182 21.43 9.76 2.36
N ALA A 183 20.25 10.15 2.85
CA ALA A 183 19.41 9.30 3.68
C ALA A 183 18.90 8.07 2.90
N ARG A 184 18.53 8.22 1.62
CA ARG A 184 18.14 7.07 0.79
C ARG A 184 19.32 6.11 0.57
N GLU A 185 20.48 6.62 0.19
CA GLU A 185 21.67 5.78 -0.04
C GLU A 185 22.06 5.00 1.23
N ALA A 186 22.07 5.65 2.39
CA ALA A 186 22.33 4.99 3.66
C ALA A 186 21.26 3.93 3.99
N ALA A 187 19.97 4.22 3.77
CA ALA A 187 18.91 3.25 3.99
C ALA A 187 19.02 2.03 3.06
N GLU A 188 19.27 2.23 1.76
CA GLU A 188 19.48 1.16 0.78
C GLU A 188 20.68 0.29 1.14
N TRP A 189 21.77 0.91 1.59
CA TRP A 189 22.95 0.20 2.06
C TRP A 189 22.63 -0.69 3.27
N LEU A 190 21.91 -0.16 4.27
CA LEU A 190 21.51 -0.92 5.47
C LEU A 190 20.65 -2.12 5.15
N LEU A 191 19.68 -1.98 4.23
CA LEU A 191 18.85 -3.10 3.78
C LEU A 191 19.68 -4.19 3.11
N SER A 192 20.77 -3.83 2.42
CA SER A 192 21.66 -4.82 1.81
C SER A 192 22.42 -5.67 2.85
N MET A 193 22.47 -5.20 4.11
CA MET A 193 23.11 -5.86 5.24
C MET A 193 22.13 -6.65 6.12
N GLN A 194 20.84 -6.71 5.76
CA GLN A 194 19.83 -7.42 6.53
C GLN A 194 20.05 -8.94 6.47
N ALA A 195 20.05 -9.60 7.63
CA ALA A 195 20.11 -11.05 7.69
C ALA A 195 18.72 -11.69 7.39
N PRO A 196 18.67 -12.89 6.78
CA PRO A 196 17.39 -13.54 6.41
C PRO A 196 16.42 -13.74 7.57
N ASP A 197 16.96 -14.01 8.76
CA ASP A 197 16.20 -14.37 9.96
C ASP A 197 15.84 -13.13 10.82
N GLY A 198 16.17 -11.92 10.36
CA GLY A 198 16.11 -10.68 11.14
C GLY A 198 17.52 -10.16 11.41
N GLY A 199 17.64 -9.03 12.12
CA GLY A 199 18.95 -8.46 12.46
C GLY A 199 19.77 -7.95 11.26
N PHE A 200 21.01 -7.56 11.53
CA PHE A 200 21.93 -6.99 10.54
C PHE A 200 23.34 -7.54 10.72
N TYR A 201 23.95 -7.90 9.60
CA TYR A 201 25.32 -8.41 9.53
C TYR A 201 26.35 -7.37 9.95
N PHE A 202 27.42 -7.79 10.61
CA PHE A 202 28.35 -6.92 11.32
C PHE A 202 29.04 -5.86 10.46
N ARG A 203 29.61 -6.21 9.31
CA ARG A 203 30.33 -5.26 8.46
C ARG A 203 30.52 -5.74 7.03
N LYS A 204 30.77 -4.80 6.13
CA LYS A 204 31.10 -5.04 4.73
C LYS A 204 32.52 -4.54 4.43
N ARG A 205 33.28 -5.36 3.72
CA ARG A 205 34.66 -5.08 3.32
C ARG A 205 34.72 -4.41 1.94
N PRO A 206 35.81 -3.71 1.59
CA PRO A 206 35.97 -3.07 0.29
C PRO A 206 35.87 -4.00 -0.94
N ASP A 207 36.12 -5.30 -0.76
CA ASP A 207 35.96 -6.31 -1.81
C ASP A 207 34.50 -6.78 -1.98
N GLY A 208 33.57 -6.21 -1.21
CA GLY A 208 32.15 -6.53 -1.19
C GLY A 208 31.78 -7.72 -0.31
N SER A 209 32.75 -8.39 0.33
CA SER A 209 32.45 -9.49 1.27
C SER A 209 31.79 -8.97 2.55
N ILE A 210 30.86 -9.76 3.09
CA ILE A 210 30.09 -9.44 4.30
C ILE A 210 30.52 -10.40 5.41
N GLU A 211 30.91 -9.85 6.57
CA GLU A 211 31.02 -10.61 7.82
C GLU A 211 29.62 -10.80 8.39
N ARG A 212 29.20 -12.06 8.53
CA ARG A 212 27.81 -12.43 8.78
C ARG A 212 27.48 -12.62 10.26
N GLU A 213 28.40 -12.31 11.14
CA GLU A 213 28.14 -12.20 12.57
C GLU A 213 27.07 -11.13 12.80
N GLU A 214 26.20 -11.37 13.77
CA GLU A 214 25.12 -10.46 14.14
C GLU A 214 25.35 -9.97 15.57
N TYR A 215 25.30 -8.65 15.74
CA TYR A 215 25.41 -8.02 17.04
C TYR A 215 24.14 -7.24 17.32
N VAL A 216 23.61 -7.42 18.54
CA VAL A 216 22.39 -6.76 19.01
C VAL A 216 22.54 -5.23 18.95
N TRP A 217 23.74 -4.73 19.27
CA TRP A 217 24.05 -3.31 19.24
C TRP A 217 23.92 -2.69 17.84
N ASP A 218 24.52 -3.34 16.84
CA ASP A 218 24.42 -2.92 15.44
C ASP A 218 22.97 -2.95 14.96
N SER A 219 22.30 -4.07 15.21
CA SER A 219 20.90 -4.25 14.81
C SER A 219 19.98 -3.20 15.46
N PHE A 220 20.24 -2.82 16.72
CA PHE A 220 19.51 -1.74 17.39
C PHE A 220 19.67 -0.40 16.66
N TRP A 221 20.89 0.01 16.34
CA TRP A 221 21.12 1.28 15.65
C TRP A 221 20.49 1.29 14.27
N VAL A 222 20.62 0.20 13.52
CA VAL A 222 19.99 0.06 12.20
C VAL A 222 18.47 0.19 12.30
N ALA A 223 17.85 -0.53 13.23
CA ALA A 223 16.42 -0.42 13.46
C ALA A 223 16.01 1.01 13.84
N PHE A 224 16.78 1.67 14.72
CA PHE A 224 16.49 3.04 15.12
C PHE A 224 16.64 4.04 13.96
N GLY A 225 17.66 3.88 13.12
CA GLY A 225 17.91 4.71 11.95
C GLY A 225 16.84 4.55 10.88
N LEU A 226 16.54 3.31 10.49
CA LEU A 226 15.48 3.00 9.51
C LEU A 226 14.11 3.46 10.01
N TYR A 227 13.79 3.23 11.29
CA TYR A 227 12.56 3.73 11.90
C TYR A 227 12.48 5.26 11.84
N THR A 228 13.57 5.96 12.18
CA THR A 228 13.60 7.44 12.16
C THR A 228 13.41 7.97 10.74
N TYR A 229 14.13 7.39 9.77
CA TYR A 229 14.00 7.70 8.35
C TYR A 229 12.56 7.56 7.87
N LEU A 230 11.94 6.41 8.17
CA LEU A 230 10.55 6.15 7.82
C LEU A 230 9.60 7.16 8.45
N GLN A 231 9.67 7.38 9.77
CA GLN A 231 8.79 8.30 10.46
C GLN A 231 8.84 9.73 9.88
N MET A 232 9.99 10.15 9.34
CA MET A 232 10.13 11.45 8.69
C MET A 232 9.58 11.49 7.27
N ARG A 233 9.57 10.36 6.55
CA ARG A 233 9.06 10.26 5.17
C ARG A 233 7.57 9.92 5.07
N MET A 234 7.02 9.17 6.05
CA MET A 234 5.62 8.74 6.05
C MET A 234 4.61 9.87 5.83
N PRO A 235 4.77 11.09 6.39
CA PRO A 235 3.84 12.19 6.11
C PRO A 235 3.65 12.51 4.62
N GLU A 236 4.76 12.64 3.88
CA GLU A 236 4.75 13.00 2.47
C GLU A 236 4.28 11.82 1.61
N GLU A 237 4.76 10.62 1.90
CA GLU A 237 4.43 9.41 1.14
C GLU A 237 2.95 9.04 1.29
N LEU A 238 2.43 9.01 2.52
CA LEU A 238 1.01 8.76 2.76
C LEU A 238 0.13 9.89 2.21
N GLY A 239 0.57 11.15 2.31
CA GLY A 239 -0.13 12.28 1.70
C GLY A 239 -0.24 12.13 0.18
N SER A 240 0.83 11.67 -0.47
CA SER A 240 0.86 11.40 -1.91
C SER A 240 -0.05 10.23 -2.29
N LEU A 241 -0.05 9.14 -1.51
CA LEU A 241 -0.95 8.00 -1.71
C LEU A 241 -2.42 8.38 -1.54
N ILE A 242 -2.77 9.15 -0.51
CA ILE A 242 -4.13 9.66 -0.30
C ILE A 242 -4.58 10.52 -1.48
N SER A 243 -3.70 11.41 -1.97
CA SER A 243 -3.98 12.27 -3.13
C SER A 243 -4.23 11.45 -4.40
N LEU A 244 -3.38 10.45 -4.67
CA LEU A 244 -3.54 9.55 -5.79
C LEU A 244 -4.87 8.79 -5.71
N MET A 245 -5.14 8.17 -4.57
CA MET A 245 -6.37 7.40 -4.36
C MET A 245 -7.62 8.29 -4.45
N THR A 246 -7.53 9.54 -3.99
CA THR A 246 -8.61 10.53 -4.17
C THR A 246 -8.87 10.82 -5.65
N SER A 247 -7.82 10.94 -6.47
CA SER A 247 -7.95 11.12 -7.92
C SER A 247 -8.57 9.90 -8.62
N GLU A 248 -8.21 8.69 -8.18
CA GLU A 248 -8.80 7.46 -8.71
C GLU A 248 -10.28 7.33 -8.34
N VAL A 249 -10.65 7.68 -7.10
CA VAL A 249 -12.04 7.77 -6.64
C VAL A 249 -12.84 8.76 -7.49
N GLN A 250 -12.32 9.97 -7.71
CA GLN A 250 -12.98 10.96 -8.58
C GLN A 250 -13.21 10.44 -10.00
N THR A 251 -12.22 9.74 -10.56
CA THR A 251 -12.33 9.15 -11.90
C THR A 251 -13.44 8.09 -11.95
N ALA A 252 -13.51 7.23 -10.91
CA ALA A 252 -14.52 6.18 -10.83
C ALA A 252 -15.94 6.75 -10.66
N GLU A 253 -16.11 7.84 -9.91
CA GLU A 253 -17.40 8.55 -9.80
C GLU A 253 -17.91 9.05 -11.13
N PHE A 254 -17.03 9.60 -11.99
CA PHE A 254 -17.43 10.00 -13.35
C PHE A 254 -17.93 8.82 -14.19
N SER A 255 -17.53 7.60 -13.86
CA SER A 255 -18.01 6.35 -14.46
C SER A 255 -19.24 5.76 -13.74
N GLY A 256 -19.81 6.46 -12.76
CA GLY A 256 -21.00 6.02 -12.02
C GLY A 256 -20.72 5.02 -10.88
N VAL A 257 -19.45 4.75 -10.57
CA VAL A 257 -19.06 3.88 -9.45
C VAL A 257 -19.43 4.56 -8.13
N ASP A 258 -20.03 3.81 -7.20
CA ASP A 258 -20.29 4.30 -5.85
C ASP A 258 -18.99 4.33 -5.07
N THR A 259 -18.64 5.50 -4.56
CA THR A 259 -17.39 5.74 -3.83
C THR A 259 -17.62 6.25 -2.41
N THR A 260 -18.86 6.22 -1.93
CA THR A 260 -19.22 6.76 -0.60
C THR A 260 -18.35 6.18 0.51
N LEU A 261 -18.21 4.85 0.56
CA LEU A 261 -17.38 4.16 1.55
C LEU A 261 -15.87 4.37 1.31
N CYS A 262 -15.44 4.49 0.05
CA CYS A 262 -14.04 4.81 -0.29
C CYS A 262 -13.66 6.19 0.27
N ARG A 263 -14.54 7.20 0.11
CA ARG A 263 -14.33 8.55 0.65
C ARG A 263 -14.28 8.58 2.16
N TYR A 264 -15.12 7.77 2.81
CA TYR A 264 -15.07 7.61 4.27
C TYR A 264 -13.69 7.11 4.71
N TYR A 265 -13.19 6.03 4.11
CA TYR A 265 -11.86 5.52 4.46
C TYR A 265 -10.73 6.50 4.14
N LEU A 266 -10.77 7.23 3.02
CA LEU A 266 -9.79 8.27 2.72
C LEU A 266 -9.82 9.42 3.74
N SER A 267 -11.00 9.79 4.26
CA SER A 267 -11.11 10.76 5.34
C SER A 267 -10.45 10.25 6.62
N MET A 268 -10.67 8.98 6.98
CA MET A 268 -10.04 8.36 8.15
C MET A 268 -8.51 8.24 8.00
N ALA A 269 -8.03 7.94 6.78
CA ALA A 269 -6.61 7.92 6.45
C ALA A 269 -5.98 9.31 6.65
N GLN A 270 -6.63 10.37 6.16
CA GLN A 270 -6.16 11.74 6.32
C GLN A 270 -6.14 12.18 7.78
N GLU A 271 -7.15 11.81 8.57
CA GLU A 271 -7.16 12.07 10.01
C GLU A 271 -6.00 11.35 10.72
N CYS A 272 -5.79 10.06 10.44
CA CYS A 272 -4.69 9.29 11.01
C CYS A 272 -3.32 9.87 10.63
N LEU A 273 -3.15 10.31 9.37
CA LEU A 273 -1.95 11.00 8.89
C LEU A 273 -1.69 12.27 9.70
N ASN A 274 -2.71 13.12 9.88
CA ASN A 274 -2.60 14.36 10.65
C ASN A 274 -2.23 14.11 12.13
N LEU A 275 -2.63 12.95 12.67
CA LEU A 275 -2.32 12.52 14.03
C LEU A 275 -0.98 11.75 14.15
N GLY A 276 -0.23 11.56 13.06
CA GLY A 276 1.00 10.78 13.04
C GLY A 276 0.79 9.26 13.20
N LYS A 277 -0.44 8.76 13.02
CA LYS A 277 -0.80 7.34 13.14
C LYS A 277 -0.64 6.65 11.78
N TYR A 278 0.61 6.57 11.31
CA TYR A 278 0.91 6.21 9.93
C TYR A 278 0.46 4.81 9.52
N LEU A 279 0.65 3.78 10.35
CA LEU A 279 0.18 2.42 10.05
C LEU A 279 -1.35 2.37 9.86
N LYS A 280 -2.10 3.02 10.76
CA LYS A 280 -3.56 3.12 10.62
C LYS A 280 -3.98 3.89 9.38
N ALA A 281 -3.24 4.93 9.01
CA ALA A 281 -3.50 5.65 7.77
C ALA A 281 -3.31 4.74 6.55
N LEU A 282 -2.28 3.89 6.54
CA LEU A 282 -2.04 2.90 5.50
C LEU A 282 -3.18 1.87 5.43
N ASP A 283 -3.62 1.33 6.58
CA ASP A 283 -4.76 0.40 6.64
C ASP A 283 -6.00 1.01 5.98
N TYR A 284 -6.33 2.27 6.31
CA TYR A 284 -7.48 2.95 5.72
C TYR A 284 -7.32 3.21 4.21
N ILE A 285 -6.10 3.49 3.72
CA ILE A 285 -5.85 3.60 2.27
C ILE A 285 -6.09 2.25 1.59
N GLN A 286 -5.63 1.14 2.18
CA GLN A 286 -5.87 -0.20 1.66
C GLN A 286 -7.37 -0.55 1.66
N MET A 287 -8.09 -0.23 2.74
CA MET A 287 -9.54 -0.39 2.80
C MET A 287 -10.25 0.41 1.70
N ALA A 288 -9.85 1.66 1.46
CA ALA A 288 -10.38 2.48 0.38
C ALA A 288 -10.13 1.82 -0.99
N ASN A 289 -8.93 1.31 -1.23
CA ASN A 289 -8.55 0.68 -2.49
C ASN A 289 -9.35 -0.60 -2.76
N ASN A 290 -9.44 -1.48 -1.77
CA ASN A 290 -10.21 -2.73 -1.86
C ASN A 290 -11.70 -2.45 -2.09
N THR A 291 -12.24 -1.45 -1.39
CA THR A 291 -13.63 -1.00 -1.55
C THR A 291 -13.90 -0.49 -2.96
N LEU A 292 -12.98 0.32 -3.51
CA LEU A 292 -13.12 0.85 -4.88
C LEU A 292 -13.09 -0.27 -5.91
N ALA A 293 -12.20 -1.25 -5.74
CA ALA A 293 -12.11 -2.41 -6.63
C ALA A 293 -13.40 -3.25 -6.61
N SER A 294 -13.94 -3.54 -5.42
CA SER A 294 -15.20 -4.27 -5.26
C SER A 294 -16.39 -3.52 -5.85
N SER A 295 -16.51 -2.22 -5.58
CA SER A 295 -17.58 -1.38 -6.14
C SER A 295 -17.54 -1.35 -7.66
N ARG A 296 -16.36 -1.12 -8.25
CA ARG A 296 -16.18 -1.11 -9.71
C ARG A 296 -16.58 -2.44 -10.34
N LYS A 297 -16.05 -3.55 -9.82
CA LYS A 297 -16.36 -4.89 -10.34
C LYS A 297 -17.85 -5.18 -10.27
N THR A 298 -18.49 -4.83 -9.15
CA THR A 298 -19.91 -5.06 -8.95
C THR A 298 -20.76 -4.27 -9.95
N LEU A 299 -20.43 -2.98 -10.16
CA LEU A 299 -21.13 -2.15 -11.15
C LEU A 299 -20.93 -2.67 -12.58
N GLU A 300 -19.71 -3.05 -12.95
CA GLU A 300 -19.41 -3.65 -14.25
C GLU A 300 -20.28 -4.89 -14.50
N THR A 301 -20.32 -5.81 -13.54
CA THR A 301 -21.17 -7.02 -13.63
C THR A 301 -22.67 -6.67 -13.69
N ILE A 302 -23.15 -5.72 -12.88
CA ILE A 302 -24.55 -5.28 -12.93
C ILE A 302 -24.93 -4.78 -14.33
N ASN A 303 -24.08 -3.94 -14.94
CA ASN A 303 -24.34 -3.39 -16.27
C ASN A 303 -24.32 -4.47 -17.37
N GLU A 304 -23.40 -5.44 -17.28
CA GLU A 304 -23.33 -6.58 -18.20
C GLU A 304 -24.58 -7.45 -18.10
N VAL A 305 -25.02 -7.77 -16.87
CA VAL A 305 -26.21 -8.57 -16.61
C VAL A 305 -27.48 -7.85 -17.02
N GLU A 306 -27.58 -6.54 -16.82
CA GLU A 306 -28.71 -5.73 -17.31
C GLU A 306 -28.83 -5.81 -18.84
N SER A 307 -27.71 -5.71 -19.56
CA SER A 307 -27.68 -5.88 -21.02
C SER A 307 -28.11 -7.28 -21.44
N MET A 308 -27.62 -8.32 -20.74
CA MET A 308 -27.97 -9.71 -21.01
C MET A 308 -29.46 -10.00 -20.79
N ILE A 309 -30.02 -9.54 -19.66
CA ILE A 309 -31.45 -9.66 -19.35
C ILE A 309 -32.29 -8.98 -20.43
N SER A 310 -31.89 -7.77 -20.85
CA SER A 310 -32.56 -7.03 -21.92
C SER A 310 -32.58 -7.82 -23.24
N GLN A 311 -31.45 -8.42 -23.62
CA GLN A 311 -31.36 -9.26 -24.82
C GLN A 311 -32.22 -10.53 -24.70
N ALA A 312 -32.16 -11.23 -23.57
CA ALA A 312 -32.96 -12.43 -23.33
C ALA A 312 -34.48 -12.12 -23.39
N LYS A 313 -34.89 -10.97 -22.84
CA LYS A 313 -36.26 -10.47 -22.92
C LYS A 313 -36.70 -10.18 -24.36
N MET A 314 -35.84 -9.56 -25.16
CA MET A 314 -36.10 -9.33 -26.59
C MET A 314 -36.23 -10.63 -27.39
N SER A 315 -35.53 -11.69 -26.96
CA SER A 315 -35.68 -13.05 -27.52
C SER A 315 -36.94 -13.78 -27.06
N GLY A 316 -37.74 -13.17 -26.18
CA GLY A 316 -38.99 -13.70 -25.65
C GLY A 316 -38.86 -14.53 -24.37
N ALA A 317 -37.66 -14.64 -23.79
CA ALA A 317 -37.44 -15.40 -22.56
C ALA A 317 -38.18 -14.76 -21.36
N ASN A 318 -38.70 -15.59 -20.46
CA ASN A 318 -39.24 -15.11 -19.19
C ASN A 318 -38.10 -14.79 -18.22
N VAL A 319 -37.78 -13.49 -18.09
CA VAL A 319 -36.67 -12.99 -17.27
C VAL A 319 -37.10 -12.37 -15.93
N THR A 320 -38.36 -12.51 -15.52
CA THR A 320 -38.89 -11.84 -14.32
C THR A 320 -38.08 -12.15 -13.05
N GLU A 321 -37.65 -13.40 -12.87
CA GLU A 321 -36.83 -13.76 -11.70
C GLU A 321 -35.42 -13.15 -11.76
N ALA A 322 -34.80 -13.11 -12.94
CA ALA A 322 -33.51 -12.45 -13.15
C ALA A 322 -33.59 -10.93 -12.89
N GLU A 323 -34.66 -10.27 -13.37
CA GLU A 323 -34.91 -8.85 -13.11
C GLU A 323 -35.06 -8.55 -11.62
N ASN A 324 -35.76 -9.43 -10.88
CA ASN A 324 -35.92 -9.31 -9.42
C ASN A 324 -34.58 -9.46 -8.69
N LYS A 325 -33.73 -10.40 -9.11
CA LYS A 325 -32.39 -10.60 -8.53
C LYS A 325 -31.45 -9.44 -8.84
N LEU A 326 -31.44 -8.94 -10.07
CA LEU A 326 -30.67 -7.76 -10.45
C LEU A 326 -31.12 -6.51 -9.68
N SER A 327 -32.42 -6.38 -9.40
CA SER A 327 -32.95 -5.29 -8.56
C SER A 327 -32.42 -5.36 -7.12
N GLN A 328 -32.34 -6.56 -6.53
CA GLN A 328 -31.72 -6.76 -5.20
C GLN A 328 -30.22 -6.47 -5.24
N ALA A 329 -29.52 -6.86 -6.31
CA ALA A 329 -28.10 -6.55 -6.50
C ALA A 329 -27.84 -5.03 -6.47
N LEU A 330 -28.68 -4.26 -7.17
CA LEU A 330 -28.62 -2.79 -7.18
C LEU A 330 -28.90 -2.17 -5.80
N GLU A 331 -29.81 -2.76 -5.01
CA GLU A 331 -30.10 -2.31 -3.64
C GLU A 331 -28.88 -2.53 -2.73
N HIS A 332 -28.31 -3.73 -2.73
CA HIS A 332 -27.10 -4.04 -1.97
C HIS A 332 -25.93 -3.16 -2.39
N TYR A 333 -25.72 -2.97 -3.70
CA TYR A 333 -24.71 -2.07 -4.24
C TYR A 333 -24.85 -0.64 -3.70
N ARG A 334 -26.07 -0.08 -3.69
CA ARG A 334 -26.34 1.27 -3.14
C ARG A 334 -26.16 1.37 -1.63
N SER A 335 -26.27 0.26 -0.91
CA SER A 335 -26.02 0.20 0.53
C SER A 335 -24.54 0.03 0.90
N GLY A 336 -23.65 -0.15 -0.10
CA GLY A 336 -22.23 -0.40 0.09
C GLY A 336 -21.86 -1.88 0.29
N ASP A 337 -22.83 -2.79 0.21
CA ASP A 337 -22.62 -4.24 0.28
C ASP A 337 -22.31 -4.80 -1.11
N TYR A 338 -21.11 -4.48 -1.60
CA TYR A 338 -20.69 -4.82 -2.96
C TYR A 338 -20.53 -6.33 -3.16
N GLU A 339 -20.11 -7.07 -2.13
CA GLU A 339 -19.96 -8.52 -2.21
C GLU A 339 -21.32 -9.19 -2.43
N LYS A 340 -22.33 -8.82 -1.63
CA LYS A 340 -23.67 -9.37 -1.83
C LYS A 340 -24.30 -8.90 -3.13
N GLY A 341 -24.07 -7.64 -3.51
CA GLY A 341 -24.48 -7.10 -4.80
C GLY A 341 -23.93 -7.92 -5.97
N LEU A 342 -22.64 -8.26 -5.94
CA LEU A 342 -22.00 -9.07 -6.97
C LEU A 342 -22.56 -10.48 -7.03
N GLU A 343 -22.75 -11.14 -5.87
CA GLU A 343 -23.35 -12.47 -5.79
C GLU A 343 -24.73 -12.50 -6.45
N LEU A 344 -25.60 -11.54 -6.10
CA LEU A 344 -26.95 -11.42 -6.64
C LEU A 344 -26.96 -11.10 -8.15
N ALA A 345 -26.01 -10.30 -8.63
CA ALA A 345 -25.87 -10.02 -10.06
C ALA A 345 -25.48 -11.29 -10.85
N LEU A 346 -24.55 -12.10 -10.33
CA LEU A 346 -24.18 -13.38 -10.93
C LEU A 346 -25.31 -14.42 -10.87
N GLU A 347 -26.12 -14.40 -9.81
CA GLU A 347 -27.34 -15.22 -9.76
C GLU A 347 -28.34 -14.79 -10.85
N ALA A 348 -28.56 -13.49 -11.01
CA ALA A 348 -29.42 -12.96 -12.07
C ALA A 348 -28.92 -13.35 -13.47
N GLU A 349 -27.60 -13.28 -13.69
CA GLU A 349 -26.95 -13.73 -14.93
C GLU A 349 -27.27 -15.20 -15.24
N LYS A 350 -27.11 -16.07 -14.24
CA LYS A 350 -27.37 -17.50 -14.38
C LYS A 350 -28.83 -17.77 -14.72
N ILE A 351 -29.76 -17.10 -14.05
CA ILE A 351 -31.20 -17.25 -14.28
C ILE A 351 -31.57 -16.77 -15.69
N ALA A 352 -31.05 -15.60 -16.13
CA ALA A 352 -31.31 -15.06 -17.46
C ALA A 352 -30.82 -16.01 -18.57
N ASN A 353 -29.62 -16.57 -18.41
CA ASN A 353 -29.06 -17.54 -19.34
C ASN A 353 -29.91 -18.82 -19.41
N LEU A 354 -30.36 -19.35 -18.26
CA LEU A 354 -31.24 -20.51 -18.22
C LEU A 354 -32.57 -20.24 -18.92
N SER A 355 -33.24 -19.12 -18.64
CA SER A 355 -34.50 -18.74 -19.31
C SER A 355 -34.33 -18.61 -20.82
N LEU A 356 -33.20 -18.07 -21.29
CA LEU A 356 -32.89 -17.95 -22.72
C LEU A 356 -32.67 -19.33 -23.36
N MET A 357 -31.95 -20.23 -22.68
CA MET A 357 -31.74 -21.60 -23.15
C MET A 357 -33.07 -22.38 -23.23
N GLU A 358 -33.96 -22.21 -22.25
CA GLU A 358 -35.27 -22.87 -22.22
C GLU A 358 -36.13 -22.47 -23.42
N ILE A 359 -36.31 -21.16 -23.67
CA ILE A 359 -37.14 -20.73 -24.80
C ILE A 359 -36.52 -21.10 -26.15
N LYS A 360 -35.18 -21.08 -26.27
CA LYS A 360 -34.49 -21.53 -27.48
C LYS A 360 -34.71 -23.03 -27.72
N SER A 361 -34.60 -23.85 -26.66
CA SER A 361 -34.84 -25.28 -26.74
C SER A 361 -36.29 -25.58 -27.13
N GLU A 362 -37.25 -24.86 -26.54
CA GLU A 362 -38.67 -25.00 -26.84
C GLU A 362 -38.99 -24.60 -28.29
N ALA A 363 -38.46 -23.46 -28.77
CA ALA A 363 -38.62 -23.04 -30.15
C ALA A 363 -38.05 -24.08 -31.13
N ASN A 364 -36.87 -24.62 -30.84
CA ASN A 364 -36.26 -25.67 -31.67
C ASN A 364 -37.10 -26.96 -31.67
N ARG A 365 -37.67 -27.35 -30.52
CA ARG A 365 -38.55 -28.52 -30.41
C ARG A 365 -39.80 -28.34 -31.28
N ILE A 366 -40.50 -27.22 -31.12
CA ILE A 366 -41.72 -26.91 -31.88
C ILE A 366 -41.43 -26.86 -33.38
N LEU A 367 -40.35 -26.22 -33.82
CA LEU A 367 -39.97 -26.17 -35.24
C LEU A 367 -39.77 -27.57 -35.84
N ASN A 368 -39.10 -28.47 -35.11
CA ASN A 368 -38.87 -29.85 -35.58
C ASN A 368 -40.16 -30.67 -35.61
N GLU A 369 -41.05 -30.49 -34.64
CA GLU A 369 -42.39 -31.12 -34.61
C GLU A 369 -43.26 -30.63 -35.77
N THR A 370 -43.31 -29.31 -36.00
CA THR A 370 -44.02 -28.70 -37.12
C THR A 370 -43.51 -29.21 -38.46
N ARG A 371 -42.19 -29.31 -38.63
CA ARG A 371 -41.58 -29.86 -39.84
C ARG A 371 -42.00 -31.30 -40.08
N SER A 372 -41.93 -32.14 -39.05
CA SER A 372 -42.32 -33.55 -39.15
C SER A 372 -43.79 -33.71 -39.54
N LEU A 373 -44.68 -32.87 -38.98
CA LEU A 373 -46.10 -32.85 -39.33
C LEU A 373 -46.32 -32.45 -40.79
N ILE A 374 -45.65 -31.40 -41.27
CA ILE A 374 -45.77 -30.93 -42.66
C ILE A 374 -45.27 -32.02 -43.62
N ASP A 375 -44.13 -32.65 -43.33
CA ASP A 375 -43.55 -33.73 -44.15
C ASP A 375 -44.52 -34.92 -44.25
N GLU A 376 -45.16 -35.31 -43.13
CA GLU A 376 -46.18 -36.38 -43.11
C GLU A 376 -47.39 -36.03 -43.98
N ARG A 377 -47.92 -34.81 -43.86
CA ARG A 377 -49.08 -34.35 -44.64
C ARG A 377 -48.77 -34.25 -46.13
N ALA A 378 -47.59 -33.74 -46.49
CA ALA A 378 -47.13 -33.70 -47.88
C ALA A 378 -47.06 -35.10 -48.49
N ALA A 379 -46.55 -36.10 -47.74
CA ALA A 379 -46.46 -37.49 -48.19
C ALA A 379 -47.83 -38.13 -48.48
N THR A 380 -48.90 -37.65 -47.84
CA THR A 380 -50.29 -38.08 -48.12
C THR A 380 -50.95 -37.36 -49.30
N GLY A 381 -50.24 -36.47 -50.01
CA GLY A 381 -50.72 -35.75 -51.18
C GLY A 381 -51.54 -34.49 -50.86
N MET A 382 -51.52 -34.01 -49.61
CA MET A 382 -52.17 -32.77 -49.21
C MET A 382 -51.37 -31.54 -49.66
N ASN A 383 -52.04 -30.44 -50.04
CA ASN A 383 -51.35 -29.19 -50.39
C ASN A 383 -50.92 -28.45 -49.12
N VAL A 384 -49.63 -28.51 -48.80
CA VAL A 384 -49.03 -27.89 -47.60
C VAL A 384 -48.26 -26.59 -47.89
N THR A 385 -48.42 -25.99 -49.08
CA THR A 385 -47.59 -24.86 -49.53
C THR A 385 -47.58 -23.68 -48.55
N GLU A 386 -48.74 -23.34 -47.97
CA GLU A 386 -48.84 -22.25 -46.99
C GLU A 386 -48.11 -22.58 -45.68
N ALA A 387 -48.28 -23.81 -45.18
CA ALA A 387 -47.58 -24.29 -43.99
C ALA A 387 -46.05 -24.32 -44.19
N GLU A 388 -45.57 -24.68 -45.38
CA GLU A 388 -44.14 -24.63 -45.72
C GLU A 388 -43.58 -23.21 -45.69
N ILE A 389 -44.31 -22.22 -46.24
CA ILE A 389 -43.91 -20.81 -46.21
C ILE A 389 -43.85 -20.30 -44.77
N LEU A 390 -44.85 -20.61 -43.95
CA LEU A 390 -44.88 -20.24 -42.54
C LEU A 390 -43.74 -20.90 -41.76
N LEU A 391 -43.44 -22.18 -42.02
CA LEU A 391 -42.32 -22.87 -41.37
C LEU A 391 -40.96 -22.25 -41.75
N GLU A 392 -40.77 -21.86 -43.03
CA GLU A 392 -39.55 -21.17 -43.46
C GLU A 392 -39.38 -19.83 -42.72
N GLU A 393 -40.46 -19.07 -42.58
CA GLU A 393 -40.48 -17.82 -41.81
C GLU A 393 -40.19 -18.05 -40.31
N ALA A 394 -40.72 -19.13 -39.72
CA ALA A 394 -40.44 -19.49 -38.34
C ALA A 394 -38.95 -19.84 -38.13
N PHE A 395 -38.33 -20.57 -39.07
CA PHE A 395 -36.87 -20.81 -39.05
C PHE A 395 -36.07 -19.51 -39.22
N ARG A 396 -36.55 -18.57 -40.04
CA ARG A 396 -35.93 -17.25 -40.18
C ARG A 396 -35.93 -16.50 -38.85
N LEU A 397 -37.07 -16.42 -38.15
CA LEU A 397 -37.17 -15.79 -36.83
C LEU A 397 -36.29 -16.47 -35.78
N PHE A 398 -36.20 -17.80 -35.80
CA PHE A 398 -35.32 -18.56 -34.91
C PHE A 398 -33.85 -18.22 -35.13
N SER A 399 -33.41 -18.12 -36.40
CA SER A 399 -32.04 -17.74 -36.75
C SER A 399 -31.68 -16.30 -36.33
N GLN A 400 -32.70 -15.44 -36.21
CA GLN A 400 -32.57 -14.06 -35.72
C GLN A 400 -32.62 -13.94 -34.19
N GLY A 401 -32.82 -15.05 -33.47
CA GLY A 401 -32.93 -15.05 -32.00
C GLY A 401 -34.29 -14.60 -31.48
N ASN A 402 -35.30 -14.40 -32.33
CA ASN A 402 -36.68 -14.15 -31.92
C ASN A 402 -37.41 -15.48 -31.71
N TYR A 403 -37.16 -16.12 -30.57
CA TYR A 403 -37.66 -17.47 -30.29
C TYR A 403 -39.17 -17.49 -30.05
N SER A 404 -39.72 -16.49 -29.37
CA SER A 404 -41.18 -16.38 -29.19
C SER A 404 -41.91 -16.21 -30.53
N GLY A 405 -41.39 -15.36 -31.43
CA GLY A 405 -41.95 -15.20 -32.77
C GLY A 405 -41.82 -16.47 -33.61
N ALA A 406 -40.69 -17.17 -33.51
CA ALA A 406 -40.50 -18.47 -34.17
C ALA A 406 -41.54 -19.50 -33.70
N ILE A 407 -41.81 -19.56 -32.39
CA ILE A 407 -42.85 -20.46 -31.82
C ILE A 407 -44.24 -20.10 -32.35
N GLU A 408 -44.58 -18.81 -32.37
CA GLU A 408 -45.90 -18.34 -32.82
C GLU A 408 -46.14 -18.69 -34.30
N VAL A 409 -45.19 -18.38 -35.18
CA VAL A 409 -45.31 -18.69 -36.61
C VAL A 409 -45.27 -20.21 -36.85
N ALA A 410 -44.47 -20.96 -36.09
CA ALA A 410 -44.45 -22.42 -36.19
C ALA A 410 -45.80 -23.06 -35.80
N LYS A 411 -46.53 -22.47 -34.84
CA LYS A 411 -47.89 -22.90 -34.49
C LYS A 411 -48.90 -22.56 -35.59
N MET A 412 -48.80 -21.39 -36.20
CA MET A 412 -49.62 -21.04 -37.38
C MET A 412 -49.37 -22.02 -38.55
N ALA A 413 -48.12 -22.44 -38.76
CA ALA A 413 -47.78 -23.46 -39.75
C ALA A 413 -48.42 -24.82 -39.42
N GLN A 414 -48.47 -25.22 -38.14
CA GLN A 414 -49.19 -26.43 -37.71
C GLN A 414 -50.68 -26.33 -38.00
N GLU A 415 -51.30 -25.20 -37.66
CA GLU A 415 -52.72 -24.95 -37.92
C GLU A 415 -53.04 -24.99 -39.41
N SER A 416 -52.24 -24.34 -40.26
CA SER A 416 -52.38 -24.40 -41.73
C SER A 416 -52.25 -25.84 -42.24
N ALA A 417 -51.25 -26.60 -41.78
CA ALA A 417 -51.06 -28.00 -42.18
C ALA A 417 -52.23 -28.92 -41.75
N MET A 418 -52.87 -28.62 -40.62
CA MET A 418 -54.06 -29.34 -40.15
C MET A 418 -55.35 -28.90 -40.88
N ALA A 419 -55.45 -27.61 -41.24
CA ALA A 419 -56.59 -27.02 -41.94
C ALA A 419 -56.73 -27.48 -43.39
N VAL A 420 -55.73 -28.15 -43.97
CA VAL A 420 -55.79 -28.74 -45.33
C VAL A 420 -56.89 -29.81 -45.48
N SER A 421 -57.59 -30.20 -44.40
CA SER A 421 -58.89 -30.89 -44.50
C SER A 421 -60.04 -30.03 -45.07
N SER A 422 -59.84 -28.72 -45.25
CA SER A 422 -60.86 -27.80 -45.75
C SER A 422 -60.25 -26.60 -46.49
N ALA A 423 -60.30 -26.67 -47.82
CA ALA A 423 -60.22 -25.55 -48.77
C ALA A 423 -58.88 -24.82 -49.00
N GLY A 424 -58.32 -25.00 -50.20
CA GLY A 424 -58.35 -24.00 -51.28
C GLY A 424 -57.54 -22.70 -51.17
N GLU A 425 -56.41 -22.69 -51.90
CA GLU A 425 -55.76 -21.55 -52.61
C GLU A 425 -55.36 -20.25 -51.85
N GLY A 426 -54.04 -20.10 -51.68
CA GLY A 426 -53.26 -19.04 -52.35
C GLY A 426 -52.97 -17.76 -51.56
N ASN A 427 -51.68 -17.42 -51.37
CA ASN A 427 -50.96 -16.38 -52.13
C ASN A 427 -49.58 -16.10 -51.50
N LYS A 428 -48.53 -16.03 -52.33
CA LYS A 428 -47.14 -15.73 -51.92
C LYS A 428 -46.90 -14.22 -51.87
N MET A 429 -46.27 -13.71 -50.82
CA MET A 429 -45.65 -12.39 -50.82
C MET A 429 -44.21 -12.47 -50.27
N ILE A 430 -43.26 -12.03 -51.10
CA ILE A 430 -41.82 -11.90 -50.84
C ILE A 430 -41.53 -10.48 -50.37
N VAL A 431 -40.71 -10.31 -49.33
CA VAL A 431 -39.99 -9.04 -49.07
C VAL A 431 -38.55 -9.35 -48.65
N THR A 432 -37.60 -8.64 -49.26
CA THR A 432 -36.14 -8.75 -49.09
C THR A 432 -35.55 -7.40 -48.66
N ILE A 433 -34.35 -7.44 -48.05
CA ILE A 433 -33.31 -6.39 -47.89
C ILE A 433 -33.44 -5.55 -46.58
N GLY A 434 -32.42 -5.26 -45.75
CA GLY A 434 -30.96 -5.49 -45.76
C GLY A 434 -30.16 -4.41 -44.99
N GLY A 435 -29.16 -4.80 -44.18
CA GLY A 435 -27.87 -4.09 -43.85
C GLY A 435 -27.86 -2.73 -43.09
N ILE A 436 -26.77 -2.21 -42.47
CA ILE A 436 -25.38 -2.62 -42.11
C ILE A 436 -24.69 -1.42 -41.35
N ILE A 437 -23.83 -1.71 -40.35
CA ILE A 437 -22.60 -1.00 -39.85
C ILE A 437 -22.62 0.33 -39.04
N GLY A 438 -21.75 0.36 -38.00
CA GLY A 438 -20.80 1.48 -37.68
C GLY A 438 -20.58 1.74 -36.17
N VAL A 439 -19.59 1.17 -35.46
CA VAL A 439 -18.15 1.54 -35.26
C VAL A 439 -17.87 2.98 -34.82
N ALA A 440 -17.30 3.17 -33.61
CA ALA A 440 -16.00 3.83 -33.32
C ALA A 440 -15.93 4.44 -31.90
N ALA A 441 -14.93 4.05 -31.08
CA ALA A 441 -14.26 4.94 -30.11
C ALA A 441 -13.10 4.21 -29.38
N LEU A 442 -11.90 4.19 -29.97
CA LEU A 442 -10.67 3.86 -29.24
C LEU A 442 -9.50 4.66 -29.83
N SER A 443 -9.11 5.76 -29.18
CA SER A 443 -7.70 6.22 -29.09
C SER A 443 -7.55 7.55 -28.34
N THR A 444 -7.78 7.53 -27.02
CA THR A 444 -7.29 8.56 -26.07
C THR A 444 -6.39 7.99 -24.98
N LEU A 445 -5.81 6.79 -25.19
CA LEU A 445 -5.05 6.07 -24.17
C LEU A 445 -3.53 6.33 -24.19
N GLY A 446 -3.00 7.03 -25.19
CA GLY A 446 -1.55 7.12 -25.42
C GLY A 446 -0.79 8.12 -24.55
N VAL A 447 -1.46 9.12 -23.96
CA VAL A 447 -0.77 10.25 -23.31
C VAL A 447 -0.81 10.16 -21.77
N LEU A 448 -1.69 9.35 -21.18
CA LEU A 448 -1.81 9.18 -19.73
C LEU A 448 -0.84 8.13 -19.14
N VAL A 449 -0.37 7.19 -19.96
CA VAL A 449 0.43 6.02 -19.52
C VAL A 449 1.89 6.39 -19.21
N PHE A 450 2.42 7.46 -19.82
CA PHE A 450 3.83 7.81 -19.67
C PHE A 450 4.15 8.53 -18.35
N ARG A 451 3.21 9.32 -17.80
CA ARG A 451 3.40 10.00 -16.49
C ARG A 451 3.05 9.12 -15.28
N ARG A 452 2.28 8.04 -15.46
CA ARG A 452 1.96 7.07 -14.40
C ARG A 452 3.10 6.07 -14.13
N ARG A 453 3.97 5.81 -15.11
CA ARG A 453 5.03 4.79 -14.98
C ARG A 453 6.12 5.15 -13.97
N GLU A 454 6.56 6.40 -13.92
CA GLU A 454 7.60 6.81 -12.97
C GLU A 454 7.09 6.91 -11.53
N ALA A 455 5.86 7.41 -11.34
CA ALA A 455 5.20 7.44 -10.03
C ALA A 455 4.96 6.00 -9.54
N ARG A 456 4.43 5.13 -10.40
CA ARG A 456 4.16 3.73 -10.07
C ARG A 456 5.43 2.90 -9.83
N LYS A 457 6.55 3.27 -10.46
CA LYS A 457 7.86 2.64 -10.21
C LYS A 457 8.38 2.98 -8.82
N ARG A 458 8.39 4.26 -8.44
CA ARG A 458 8.76 4.68 -7.08
C ARG A 458 7.80 4.13 -6.03
N GLU A 459 6.52 4.01 -6.36
CA GLU A 459 5.47 3.41 -5.54
C GLU A 459 5.68 1.89 -5.35
N LEU A 460 6.04 1.15 -6.40
CA LEU A 460 6.35 -0.28 -6.33
C LEU A 460 7.65 -0.52 -5.54
N GLU A 461 8.68 0.30 -5.78
CA GLU A 461 9.93 0.26 -5.01
C GLU A 461 9.69 0.58 -3.53
N MET A 462 8.82 1.55 -3.23
CA MET A 462 8.43 1.91 -1.86
C MET A 462 7.54 0.85 -1.22
N ARG A 463 6.61 0.26 -1.96
CA ARG A 463 5.75 -0.82 -1.45
C ARG A 463 6.57 -2.06 -1.14
N ASP A 464 7.50 -2.43 -2.01
CA ASP A 464 8.46 -3.51 -1.79
C ASP A 464 9.37 -3.21 -0.59
N PHE A 465 9.80 -1.95 -0.42
CA PHE A 465 10.53 -1.52 0.77
C PHE A 465 9.68 -1.60 2.05
N MET A 466 8.43 -1.14 2.01
CA MET A 466 7.50 -1.18 3.16
C MET A 466 7.13 -2.61 3.53
N GLU A 467 6.93 -3.50 2.55
CA GLU A 467 6.65 -4.93 2.75
C GLU A 467 7.85 -5.64 3.40
N LYS A 468 9.07 -5.39 2.89
CA LYS A 468 10.31 -5.89 3.52
C LYS A 468 10.53 -5.33 4.92
N PHE A 469 10.11 -4.09 5.16
CA PHE A 469 10.23 -3.45 6.47
C PHE A 469 9.18 -3.94 7.48
N GLU A 470 7.94 -4.16 7.06
CA GLU A 470 6.91 -4.83 7.87
C GLU A 470 7.39 -6.23 8.25
N GLU A 471 7.94 -7.00 7.31
CA GLU A 471 8.55 -8.31 7.57
C GLU A 471 9.72 -8.20 8.58
N LEU A 472 10.58 -7.18 8.47
CA LEU A 472 11.66 -6.92 9.42
C LEU A 472 11.12 -6.64 10.84
N LEU A 473 10.08 -5.80 10.95
CA LEU A 473 9.48 -5.45 12.23
C LEU A 473 8.82 -6.68 12.88
N ASP A 474 8.08 -7.47 12.11
CA ASP A 474 7.43 -8.69 12.60
C ASP A 474 8.45 -9.72 13.08
N LYS A 475 9.56 -9.92 12.34
CA LYS A 475 10.66 -10.82 12.75
C LYS A 475 11.36 -10.34 14.03
N TYR A 476 11.54 -9.04 14.21
CA TYR A 476 12.20 -8.49 15.40
C TYR A 476 11.31 -8.54 16.65
N VAL A 477 10.00 -8.31 16.51
CA VAL A 477 9.03 -8.51 17.61
C VAL A 477 9.11 -9.94 18.13
N VAL A 478 9.18 -10.92 17.22
CA VAL A 478 9.40 -12.32 17.58
C VAL A 478 10.73 -12.46 18.33
N LEU A 479 11.86 -11.96 17.84
CA LEU A 479 13.14 -12.08 18.54
C LEU A 479 13.13 -11.51 19.98
N THR A 480 12.43 -10.39 20.22
CA THR A 480 12.30 -9.83 21.57
C THR A 480 11.44 -10.67 22.53
N GLU A 481 10.45 -11.40 22.01
CA GLU A 481 9.64 -12.33 22.83
C GLU A 481 10.42 -13.61 23.20
N TRP A 482 11.39 -14.03 22.39
CA TRP A 482 12.21 -15.21 22.66
C TRP A 482 13.32 -14.94 23.70
N GLU A 483 13.89 -13.72 23.74
CA GLU A 483 14.83 -13.34 24.82
C GLU A 483 14.14 -13.24 26.19
N GLU A 484 12.87 -12.81 26.25
CA GLU A 484 12.09 -12.80 27.50
C GLU A 484 11.69 -14.22 27.98
N ALA A 485 11.78 -15.23 27.12
CA ALA A 485 11.40 -16.61 27.44
C ALA A 485 12.57 -17.48 27.95
N GLU A 486 13.82 -17.04 27.82
CA GLU A 486 15.01 -17.81 28.26
C GLU A 486 15.47 -17.51 29.70
N GLU A 487 14.83 -16.59 30.43
CA GLU A 487 15.01 -16.41 31.88
C GLU A 487 13.77 -16.85 32.68
N VAL A 488 13.59 -18.17 32.86
CA VAL A 488 12.82 -18.76 33.98
C VAL A 488 13.52 -19.98 34.55
#